data_AF-A0A804MDJ6-F1
#
_entry.id   AF-A0A804MDJ6-F1
#
_cell.length_a   1.000
_cell.length_b   1.000
_cell.length_c   1.000
_cell.angle_alpha   90.00
_cell.angle_beta   90.00
_cell.angle_gamma   90.00
#
_symmetry.space_group_name_H-M   'P 1'
#
loop_
_entity.id
_entity.type
_entity.pdbx_description
1 polymer ?
#
loop_
_entity_poly.entity_id
_entity_poly.type
_entity_poly.pdbx_seq_one_letter_code
_entity_poly.pdbx_strand_id
1 'polypeptide(L)'
;MDLLISLFYLSGYAQIANISTTTEEIINDTERSTYIRDYLTYLSFAIRKGADVRGYFVWSLMDNFEWISGYTVKYGLCHVNFKSLKRTPKLSAKWYSKFIKGYEQIEMASEDLPKYMVS
;
A
#
# COMPACT_ATOMS: atom_id res chain seq x y z
N MET A 1 0.51 3.78 27.77
CA MET A 1 1.14 2.93 26.75
C MET A 1 0.12 2.36 25.76
N ASP A 2 -0.43 3.10 24.80
CA ASP A 2 -0.49 4.54 24.56
C ASP A 2 -1.60 4.82 23.53
N LEU A 3 -2.49 5.78 23.84
CA LEU A 3 -3.52 6.32 22.94
C LEU A 3 -2.94 6.91 21.62
N LEU A 4 -1.62 6.94 21.47
CA LEU A 4 -0.92 7.50 20.32
C LEU A 4 -0.85 6.54 19.12
N ILE A 5 -0.95 5.22 19.34
CA ILE A 5 -0.86 4.25 18.23
C ILE A 5 -2.13 4.28 17.35
N SER A 6 -3.26 4.78 17.85
CA SER A 6 -4.51 4.80 17.09
C SER A 6 -4.67 5.98 16.13
N LEU A 7 -3.73 6.93 16.07
CA LEU A 7 -3.93 8.14 15.25
C LEU A 7 -3.29 8.05 13.86
N PHE A 8 -2.23 7.25 13.72
CA PHE A 8 -1.49 7.07 12.48
C PHE A 8 -1.56 5.62 12.02
N TYR A 9 -2.17 5.42 10.86
CA TYR A 9 -2.43 4.09 10.33
C TYR A 9 -1.39 3.69 9.28
N LEU A 10 -1.02 2.41 9.30
CA LEU A 10 -0.14 1.79 8.32
C LEU A 10 -0.89 0.65 7.63
N SER A 11 -0.76 0.58 6.31
CA SER A 11 -1.20 -0.59 5.55
C SER A 11 -0.27 -0.89 4.39
N GLY A 12 -0.24 -2.13 3.92
CA GLY A 12 0.67 -2.55 2.87
C GLY A 12 0.18 -3.81 2.16
N TYR A 13 0.59 -3.96 0.91
CA TYR A 13 0.27 -5.13 0.10
C TYR A 13 1.56 -5.90 -0.26
N ALA A 14 1.63 -7.15 0.17
CA ALA A 14 2.73 -8.05 -0.11
C ALA A 14 2.59 -8.65 -1.52
N GLN A 15 3.59 -8.44 -2.37
CA GLN A 15 3.75 -9.23 -3.59
C GLN A 15 4.91 -10.20 -3.37
N ILE A 16 4.63 -11.50 -3.48
CA ILE A 16 5.65 -12.55 -3.32
C ILE A 16 6.39 -12.68 -4.65
N ALA A 17 7.72 -12.50 -4.62
CA ALA A 17 8.57 -12.72 -5.78
C ALA A 17 9.32 -14.05 -5.61
N ASN A 18 9.27 -14.88 -6.65
CA ASN A 18 10.05 -16.10 -6.79
C ASN A 18 11.17 -15.91 -7.84
N ILE A 19 11.96 -16.95 -8.07
CA ILE A 19 13.12 -16.90 -8.99
C ILE A 19 12.69 -16.56 -10.43
N SER A 20 11.49 -16.94 -10.86
CA SER A 20 10.97 -16.66 -12.19
C SER A 20 10.27 -15.31 -12.32
N THR A 21 10.04 -14.59 -11.22
CA THR A 21 9.33 -13.30 -11.25
C THR A 21 10.19 -12.24 -11.92
N THR A 22 9.69 -11.69 -13.01
CA THR A 22 10.35 -10.66 -13.80
C THR A 22 10.20 -9.27 -13.16
N THR A 23 11.10 -8.35 -13.50
CA THR A 23 10.94 -6.94 -13.10
C THR A 23 9.65 -6.34 -13.63
N GLU A 24 9.21 -6.73 -14.82
CA GLU A 24 7.96 -6.24 -15.43
C GLU A 24 6.73 -6.62 -14.59
N GLU A 25 6.67 -7.87 -14.12
CA GLU A 25 5.61 -8.33 -13.21
C GLU A 25 5.64 -7.60 -11.86
N ILE A 26 6.83 -7.29 -11.34
CA ILE A 26 6.98 -6.55 -10.06
C ILE A 26 6.50 -5.10 -10.20
N ILE A 27 6.77 -4.44 -11.33
CA ILE A 27 6.38 -3.03 -11.51
C ILE A 27 4.92 -2.86 -11.92
N ASN A 28 4.29 -3.87 -12.52
CA ASN A 28 2.87 -3.87 -12.90
C ASN A 28 1.98 -4.42 -11.77
N ASP A 29 2.07 -3.79 -10.60
CA ASP A 29 1.47 -4.24 -9.35
C ASP A 29 0.03 -3.69 -9.13
N THR A 30 -0.86 -3.96 -10.08
CA THR A 30 -2.25 -3.47 -10.04
C THR A 30 -2.96 -3.83 -8.73
N GLU A 31 -2.73 -5.03 -8.20
CA GLU A 31 -3.33 -5.51 -6.95
C GLU A 31 -2.97 -4.63 -5.75
N ARG A 32 -1.73 -4.14 -5.69
CA ARG A 32 -1.30 -3.19 -4.66
C ARG A 32 -2.03 -1.86 -4.78
N SER A 33 -2.21 -1.35 -6.00
CA SER A 33 -2.96 -0.11 -6.22
C SER A 33 -4.44 -0.24 -5.82
N THR A 34 -5.08 -1.37 -6.16
CA THR A 34 -6.44 -1.71 -5.75
C THR A 34 -6.55 -1.78 -4.22
N TYR A 35 -5.64 -2.51 -3.57
CA TYR A 35 -5.62 -2.62 -2.12
C TYR A 35 -5.51 -1.26 -1.42
N ILE A 36 -4.56 -0.42 -1.84
CA ILE A 36 -4.36 0.91 -1.23
C ILE A 36 -5.59 1.79 -1.45
N ARG A 37 -6.16 1.78 -2.66
CA ARG A 37 -7.40 2.51 -2.96
C ARG A 37 -8.52 2.09 -2.03
N ASP A 38 -8.78 0.80 -1.93
CA ASP A 38 -9.88 0.28 -1.11
C ASP A 38 -9.63 0.58 0.37
N TYR A 39 -8.40 0.42 0.86
CA TYR A 39 -8.02 0.79 2.23
C TYR A 39 -8.34 2.27 2.54
N LEU A 40 -7.95 3.17 1.63
CA LEU A 40 -8.22 4.61 1.76
C LEU A 40 -9.73 4.93 1.69
N THR A 41 -10.48 4.22 0.85
CA THR A 41 -11.94 4.33 0.79
C THR A 41 -12.59 4.04 2.14
N TYR A 42 -12.24 2.94 2.79
CA TYR A 42 -12.81 2.60 4.10
C TYR A 42 -12.22 3.41 5.26
N LEU A 43 -10.95 3.83 5.16
CA LEU A 43 -10.37 4.76 6.14
C LEU A 43 -11.13 6.10 6.11
N SER A 44 -11.43 6.61 4.92
CA SER A 44 -12.28 7.79 4.72
C SER A 44 -13.69 7.60 5.29
N PHE A 45 -14.28 6.41 5.09
CA PHE A 45 -15.58 6.06 5.69
C PHE A 45 -15.52 6.03 7.23
N ALA A 46 -14.51 5.40 7.82
CA ALA A 46 -14.33 5.35 9.27
C ALA A 46 -14.14 6.75 9.88
N ILE A 47 -13.37 7.63 9.23
CA ILE A 47 -13.21 9.03 9.61
C ILE A 47 -14.58 9.74 9.64
N ARG A 48 -15.40 9.55 8.61
CA ARG A 48 -16.77 10.13 8.55
C ARG A 48 -17.71 9.60 9.63
N LYS A 49 -17.49 8.37 10.12
CA LYS A 49 -18.22 7.77 11.24
C LYS A 49 -17.63 8.13 12.61
N GLY A 50 -16.58 8.96 12.67
CA GLY A 50 -16.05 9.55 13.90
C GLY A 50 -14.69 9.01 14.37
N ALA A 51 -13.99 8.19 13.57
CA ALA A 51 -12.64 7.75 13.90
C ALA A 51 -11.65 8.93 13.88
N ASP A 52 -10.83 9.09 14.93
CA ASP A 52 -9.74 10.09 15.00
C ASP A 52 -8.50 9.56 14.25
N VAL A 53 -8.48 9.73 12.93
CA VAL A 53 -7.33 9.41 12.07
C VAL A 53 -6.65 10.69 11.65
N ARG A 54 -5.37 10.83 11.99
CA ARG A 54 -4.59 12.05 11.72
C ARG A 54 -3.55 11.87 10.62
N GLY A 55 -3.25 10.64 10.24
CA GLY A 55 -2.38 10.35 9.12
C GLY A 55 -2.42 8.89 8.70
N TYR A 56 -1.97 8.66 7.47
CA TYR A 56 -1.87 7.34 6.86
C TYR A 56 -0.54 7.22 6.12
N PHE A 57 0.14 6.09 6.32
CA PHE A 57 1.38 5.76 5.64
C PHE A 57 1.25 4.40 4.95
N VAL A 58 1.58 4.35 3.67
CA VAL A 58 1.73 3.07 2.95
C VAL A 58 3.04 2.43 3.39
N TRP A 59 2.97 1.21 3.92
CA TRP A 59 4.11 0.30 4.03
C TRP A 59 4.31 -0.40 2.67
N SER A 60 5.35 -0.08 1.90
CA SER A 60 6.45 0.84 2.20
C SER A 60 6.82 1.69 1.00
N LEU A 61 7.70 2.68 1.18
CA LEU A 61 8.17 3.52 0.07
C LEU A 61 8.90 2.68 -1.00
N MET A 62 9.70 1.70 -0.58
CA MET A 62 10.54 0.91 -1.47
C MET A 62 10.67 -0.54 -0.99
N ASP A 63 10.95 -1.44 -1.92
CA ASP A 63 11.25 -2.83 -1.58
C ASP A 63 12.42 -2.89 -0.59
N ASN A 64 12.24 -3.64 0.50
CA ASN A 64 13.17 -3.68 1.62
C ASN A 64 13.36 -5.14 2.12
N PHE A 65 14.06 -5.30 3.23
CA PHE A 65 14.23 -6.58 3.91
C PHE A 65 13.06 -6.83 4.87
N GLU A 66 12.22 -7.83 4.56
CA GLU A 66 10.99 -8.12 5.30
C GLU A 66 11.20 -9.25 6.32
N TRP A 67 12.03 -8.99 7.33
CA TRP A 67 12.25 -9.89 8.48
C TRP A 67 12.56 -11.34 8.07
N ILE A 68 11.79 -12.31 8.55
CA ILE A 68 11.96 -13.73 8.24
C ILE A 68 11.77 -14.06 6.75
N SER A 69 11.09 -13.20 5.99
CA SER A 69 10.90 -13.38 4.54
C SER A 69 12.09 -12.84 3.72
N GLY A 70 13.02 -12.12 4.36
CA GLY A 70 14.16 -11.50 3.70
C GLY A 70 13.75 -10.65 2.49
N TYR A 71 14.43 -10.86 1.35
CA TYR A 71 14.15 -10.15 0.10
C TYR A 71 13.21 -10.91 -0.83
N THR A 72 12.38 -11.84 -0.36
CA THR A 72 11.43 -12.57 -1.22
C THR A 72 10.11 -11.81 -1.38
N VAL A 73 9.69 -11.06 -0.36
CA VAL A 73 8.46 -10.25 -0.39
C VAL A 73 8.79 -8.83 -0.86
N LYS A 74 7.85 -8.21 -1.56
CA LYS A 74 7.94 -6.85 -2.12
C LYS A 74 6.75 -6.05 -1.60
N TYR A 75 6.97 -5.15 -0.64
CA TYR A 75 5.93 -4.22 -0.16
C TYR A 75 6.02 -2.83 -0.79
N GLY A 76 7.15 -2.50 -1.40
CA GLY A 76 7.45 -1.14 -1.81
C GLY A 76 6.55 -0.61 -2.90
N LEU A 77 6.23 0.68 -2.86
CA LEU A 77 5.74 1.44 -4.00
C LEU A 77 6.83 1.58 -5.08
N CYS A 78 8.11 1.54 -4.69
CA CYS A 78 9.24 1.52 -5.61
C CYS A 78 9.93 0.15 -5.62
N HIS A 79 10.12 -0.40 -6.81
CA HIS A 79 10.99 -1.56 -6.99
C HIS A 79 12.44 -1.19 -6.74
N VAL A 80 13.18 -2.03 -6.00
CA VAL A 80 14.63 -1.90 -5.80
C VAL A 80 15.33 -3.09 -6.44
N ASN A 81 16.21 -2.83 -7.42
CA ASN A 81 17.15 -3.84 -7.88
C ASN A 81 18.27 -3.95 -6.83
N PHE A 82 18.27 -5.00 -6.01
CA PHE A 82 19.23 -5.12 -4.89
C PHE A 82 20.70 -5.30 -5.32
N LYS A 83 20.97 -5.64 -6.60
CA LYS A 83 22.35 -5.70 -7.11
C LYS A 83 22.90 -4.32 -7.46
N SER A 84 22.08 -3.47 -8.10
CA SER A 84 22.50 -2.14 -8.58
C SER A 84 22.00 -0.97 -7.72
N LEU A 85 21.11 -1.25 -6.77
CA LEU A 85 20.36 -0.28 -5.97
C LEU A 85 19.56 0.72 -6.83
N LYS A 86 19.25 0.39 -8.08
CA LYS A 86 18.36 1.21 -8.92
C LYS A 86 16.92 1.13 -8.40
N ARG A 87 16.27 2.28 -8.25
CA ARG A 87 14.85 2.39 -7.85
C ARG A 87 13.99 2.64 -9.09
N THR A 88 12.87 1.93 -9.20
CA THR A 88 11.91 2.09 -10.29
C THR A 88 10.50 2.21 -9.70
N PRO A 89 9.79 3.34 -9.86
CA PRO A 89 8.41 3.47 -9.39
C PRO A 89 7.51 2.42 -10.04
N LYS A 90 6.73 1.70 -9.22
CA LYS A 90 5.73 0.73 -9.69
C LYS A 90 4.45 1.44 -10.15
N LEU A 91 3.51 0.69 -10.71
CA LEU A 91 2.20 1.20 -11.10
C LEU A 91 1.46 1.80 -9.90
N SER A 92 1.52 1.13 -8.75
CA SER A 92 0.97 1.62 -7.48
C SER A 92 1.57 2.95 -7.03
N ALA A 93 2.87 3.19 -7.24
CA ALA A 93 3.47 4.50 -6.96
C ALA A 93 2.90 5.61 -7.86
N LYS A 94 2.70 5.31 -9.15
CA LYS A 94 2.11 6.26 -10.09
C LYS A 94 0.66 6.58 -9.71
N TRP A 95 -0.13 5.55 -9.38
CA TRP A 95 -1.50 5.72 -8.90
C TRP A 95 -1.54 6.54 -7.60
N TYR A 96 -0.75 6.16 -6.60
CA TYR A 96 -0.69 6.84 -5.30
C TYR A 96 -0.25 8.30 -5.43
N SER A 97 0.69 8.59 -6.34
CA SER A 97 1.09 9.97 -6.67
C SER A 97 -0.04 10.79 -7.28
N LYS A 98 -0.85 10.20 -8.18
CA LYS A 98 -2.01 10.87 -8.76
C LYS A 98 -3.11 11.10 -7.71
N PHE A 99 -3.36 10.11 -6.85
CA PHE A 99 -4.31 10.22 -5.74
C PHE A 99 -3.95 11.37 -4.79
N ILE A 100 -2.71 11.43 -4.31
CA ILE A 100 -2.26 12.53 -3.41
C ILE A 100 -2.38 13.90 -4.09
N LYS A 101 -2.15 13.96 -5.42
CA LYS A 101 -2.30 15.19 -6.20
C LYS A 101 -3.76 15.55 -6.52
N GLY A 102 -4.74 14.72 -6.15
CA GLY A 102 -6.16 14.92 -6.40
C GLY A 102 -6.63 14.54 -7.81
N TYR A 103 -5.78 13.92 -8.64
CA TYR A 103 -6.14 13.48 -9.99
C TYR A 103 -6.91 12.15 -10.02
N GLU A 104 -6.89 11.40 -8.92
CA GLU A 104 -7.67 10.17 -8.72
C GLU A 104 -8.55 10.37 -7.49
N GLN A 105 -9.80 9.93 -7.57
CA GLN A 105 -10.77 10.03 -6.48
C GLN A 105 -11.11 8.63 -5.98
N ILE A 106 -11.35 8.52 -4.67
CA ILE A 106 -11.91 7.32 -4.06
C ILE A 106 -13.43 7.44 -4.01
N GLU A 107 -14.14 6.39 -4.42
CA GLU A 107 -15.59 6.34 -4.31
C GLU A 107 -16.01 6.25 -2.83
N MET A 108 -17.21 6.71 -2.51
CA MET A 108 -17.74 6.57 -1.16
C MET A 108 -18.07 5.11 -0.88
N ALA A 109 -17.49 4.56 0.19
CA ALA A 109 -17.85 3.22 0.66
C ALA A 109 -19.33 3.16 1.07
N SER A 110 -19.99 2.03 0.79
CA SER A 110 -21.18 1.60 1.52
C SER A 110 -20.77 0.92 2.84
N GLU A 111 -21.74 0.58 3.69
CA GLU A 111 -21.48 -0.08 4.98
C GLU A 111 -20.87 -1.50 4.83
N ASP A 112 -20.89 -2.08 3.64
CA ASP A 112 -20.38 -3.43 3.37
C ASP A 112 -18.87 -3.43 3.09
N LEU A 113 -18.07 -3.99 4.01
CA LEU A 113 -16.63 -4.18 3.82
C LEU A 113 -16.32 -5.37 2.88
N PRO A 114 -15.31 -5.28 1.98
CA PRO A 114 -14.82 -6.41 1.23
C PRO A 114 -14.24 -7.45 2.19
N LYS A 115 -14.43 -8.74 1.88
CA LYS A 115 -13.98 -9.85 2.75
C LYS A 115 -12.51 -9.79 3.16
N TYR A 116 -11.65 -9.19 2.34
CA TYR A 116 -10.21 -9.07 2.60
C TYR A 116 -9.85 -7.88 3.52
N MET A 117 -10.81 -7.04 3.89
CA MET A 117 -10.61 -5.89 4.79
C MET A 117 -11.10 -6.13 6.21
N VAL A 118 -11.73 -7.27 6.48
CA VAL A 118 -12.08 -7.70 7.83
C VAL A 118 -10.87 -8.45 8.39
N SER A 119 -10.13 -7.82 9.30
CA SER A 119 -9.06 -8.44 10.08
C SER A 119 -9.61 -9.20 11.28
#